data_AF-K0RU25-F1
#
_entry.id   AF-K0RU25-F1
#
_cell.length_a   1.000
_cell.length_b   1.000
_cell.length_c   1.000
_cell.angle_alpha   90.00
_cell.angle_beta   90.00
_cell.angle_gamma   90.00
#
_symmetry.space_group_name_H-M   'P 1'
#
loop_
_entity.id
_entity.type
_entity.pdbx_description
1 polymer ?
#
loop_
_entity_poly.entity_id
_entity_poly.type
_entity_poly.pdbx_seq_one_letter_code
_entity_poly.pdbx_strand_id
1 'polypeptide(L)'
;MAPPLAFVGPLAIIMTVSSVSSSKINRCPLRHKSGVQRPPLVIGHRGASFHLPEHTISSYRLALEMDADFIEPDLVASKDGILVAVHSVDLNVTTNVHTFNDGEFQSRARTSKANKGAWGYYVNDFTWDELQKLTVRQRVKEGGARFDGYDGLFKIPSFTQIVDMLHDWNSRELPLIGRPGKVGGVPGLYVEIKSAQFFMEDGSLDMAELFLNELSTHPKSSELLFDHVTLCDDLKHDEYRVPPLVVQSFEADVLEKLRVGFKTRWMEFVEEDELLSNGVVNATSESDDEIDHPCSCKGDPEQFWFEVNKYHIAGLGPDKKCLLPSKEVVDSGDPSAMKRARHEAKEWVLKAHSERLAVHPWTVRIELEGNGHGGGVPSMFSSAKEELAYYFCELNVDGVFSENIGLAQTVAAEGCGDDSASPRVQESGKVCMAHSRNAWLLGLSFLAIGIFVGSISTCFVSSYAQRKGARSQRSMPLPELDLDEDDDEDEMI
;
A
#
# COMPACT_ATOMS: atom_id res chain seq x y z
N MET A 1 40.55 -72.99 -22.25
CA MET A 1 40.25 -73.06 -20.80
C MET A 1 39.36 -71.88 -20.46
N ALA A 2 38.16 -72.12 -19.93
CA ALA A 2 37.27 -71.09 -19.40
C ALA A 2 36.59 -71.69 -18.14
N PRO A 3 36.58 -70.99 -16.99
CA PRO A 3 36.07 -71.53 -15.72
C PRO A 3 34.52 -71.44 -15.62
N PRO A 4 33.91 -72.17 -14.66
CA PRO A 4 32.46 -72.41 -14.64
C PRO A 4 31.64 -71.28 -13.99
N LEU A 5 30.31 -71.35 -14.21
CA LEU A 5 29.31 -70.46 -13.65
C LEU A 5 29.27 -70.49 -12.11
N ALA A 6 29.11 -69.31 -11.51
CA ALA A 6 28.69 -69.15 -10.12
C ALA A 6 27.22 -68.70 -10.07
N PHE A 7 26.39 -69.44 -9.32
CA PHE A 7 25.03 -69.02 -8.97
C PHE A 7 25.10 -67.86 -7.97
N VAL A 8 24.39 -66.76 -8.22
CA VAL A 8 24.18 -65.68 -7.25
C VAL A 8 22.70 -65.66 -6.89
N GLY A 9 22.40 -65.79 -5.60
CA GLY A 9 21.02 -65.79 -5.08
C GLY A 9 20.35 -64.41 -5.12
N PRO A 10 19.03 -64.33 -4.88
CA PRO A 10 18.29 -63.08 -4.96
C PRO A 10 18.76 -62.10 -3.88
N LEU A 11 19.14 -60.89 -4.31
CA LEU A 11 19.58 -59.82 -3.43
C LEU A 11 18.36 -59.19 -2.75
N ALA A 12 18.22 -59.39 -1.44
CA ALA A 12 17.19 -58.72 -0.65
C ALA A 12 17.51 -57.22 -0.52
N ILE A 13 16.73 -56.37 -1.20
CA ILE A 13 16.85 -54.92 -1.06
C ILE A 13 16.23 -54.52 0.29
N ILE A 14 17.09 -54.29 1.28
CA ILE A 14 16.69 -53.66 2.53
C ILE A 14 16.49 -52.17 2.26
N MET A 15 15.24 -51.75 2.06
CA MET A 15 14.88 -50.34 2.15
C MET A 15 15.00 -49.90 3.62
N THR A 16 16.15 -49.36 3.99
CA THR A 16 16.28 -48.60 5.23
C THR A 16 15.48 -47.32 5.10
N VAL A 17 14.32 -47.26 5.76
CA VAL A 17 13.56 -46.02 5.94
C VAL A 17 14.41 -45.10 6.82
N SER A 18 15.16 -44.20 6.19
CA SER A 18 15.82 -43.11 6.88
C SER A 18 14.72 -42.22 7.46
N SER A 19 14.48 -42.35 8.78
CA SER A 19 13.59 -41.44 9.49
C SER A 19 14.08 -40.02 9.25
N VAL A 20 13.27 -39.19 8.59
CA VAL A 20 13.52 -37.76 8.48
C VAL A 20 13.52 -37.22 9.90
N SER A 21 14.71 -36.98 10.44
CA SER A 21 14.88 -36.35 11.74
C SER A 21 14.21 -34.99 11.67
N SER A 22 13.10 -34.82 12.38
CA SER A 22 12.30 -33.60 12.42
C SER A 22 13.23 -32.40 12.58
N SER A 23 13.40 -31.63 11.51
CA SER A 23 14.21 -30.42 11.52
C SER A 23 13.64 -29.50 12.58
N LYS A 24 14.49 -29.05 13.50
CA LYS A 24 14.11 -28.29 14.69
C LYS A 24 13.13 -27.18 14.30
N ILE A 25 11.89 -27.28 14.81
CA ILE A 25 10.91 -26.20 14.74
C ILE A 25 11.56 -24.96 15.37
N ASN A 26 11.81 -23.94 14.55
CA ASN A 26 12.37 -22.68 15.00
C ASN A 26 11.32 -21.93 15.84
N ARG A 27 11.23 -22.23 17.13
CA ARG A 27 10.35 -21.53 18.06
C ARG A 27 10.68 -20.04 18.06
N CYS A 28 9.73 -19.22 17.60
CA CYS A 28 9.91 -17.78 17.47
C CYS A 28 10.10 -17.14 18.87
N PRO A 29 11.20 -16.40 19.13
CA PRO A 29 11.52 -15.93 20.48
C PRO A 29 10.98 -14.51 20.75
N LEU A 30 9.66 -14.30 20.70
CA LEU A 30 9.04 -13.03 21.07
C LEU A 30 7.84 -13.21 22.00
N ARG A 31 8.11 -13.17 23.31
CA ARG A 31 7.08 -12.97 24.34
C ARG A 31 6.98 -11.47 24.63
N HIS A 32 6.20 -10.74 23.85
CA HIS A 32 5.84 -9.37 24.24
C HIS A 32 4.89 -9.41 25.45
N LYS A 33 5.05 -8.42 26.35
CA LYS A 33 4.06 -8.19 27.42
C LYS A 33 2.89 -7.43 26.80
N SER A 34 1.68 -7.85 27.14
CA SER A 34 0.43 -7.12 26.86
C SER A 34 0.59 -5.65 27.27
N GLY A 35 0.37 -4.72 26.34
CA GLY A 35 0.56 -3.28 26.55
C GLY A 35 1.54 -2.57 25.60
N VAL A 36 2.04 -3.24 24.56
CA VAL A 36 2.73 -2.57 23.44
C VAL A 36 1.74 -2.49 22.28
N GLN A 37 1.16 -1.31 22.03
CA GLN A 37 0.46 -1.06 20.76
C GLN A 37 1.47 -1.18 19.62
N ARG A 38 1.07 -1.87 18.55
CA ARG A 38 1.86 -1.88 17.31
C ARG A 38 1.74 -0.50 16.64
N PRO A 39 2.79 -0.01 15.96
CA PRO A 39 2.62 1.17 15.12
C PRO A 39 1.59 0.85 14.03
N PRO A 40 0.70 1.79 13.70
CA PRO A 40 -0.33 1.59 12.68
C PRO A 40 0.32 1.45 11.30
N LEU A 41 -0.33 0.69 10.41
CA LEU A 41 0.17 0.40 9.08
C LEU A 41 0.15 1.65 8.19
N VAL A 42 1.20 1.81 7.38
CA VAL A 42 1.19 2.79 6.29
C VAL A 42 1.07 2.05 4.96
N ILE A 43 -0.09 2.22 4.32
CA ILE A 43 -0.40 1.65 3.03
C ILE A 43 -0.08 2.70 1.97
N GLY A 44 0.84 2.39 1.07
CA GLY A 44 1.26 3.30 0.02
C GLY A 44 0.28 3.33 -1.14
N HIS A 45 -0.69 4.24 -1.02
CA HIS A 45 -1.77 4.47 -1.98
C HIS A 45 -1.18 4.78 -3.36
N ARG A 46 -1.28 3.81 -4.28
CA ARG A 46 -0.68 3.85 -5.63
C ARG A 46 0.84 4.00 -5.63
N GLY A 47 1.48 3.54 -4.56
CA GLY A 47 2.88 3.75 -4.21
C GLY A 47 3.12 5.12 -3.55
N ALA A 48 4.29 5.71 -3.77
CA ALA A 48 4.64 7.05 -3.29
C ALA A 48 4.08 8.14 -4.25
N SER A 49 2.77 8.13 -4.46
CA SER A 49 2.07 8.88 -5.52
C SER A 49 2.07 10.41 -5.34
N PHE A 50 2.49 10.93 -4.18
CA PHE A 50 2.85 12.34 -4.01
C PHE A 50 4.15 12.70 -4.75
N HIS A 51 5.11 11.77 -4.79
CA HIS A 51 6.48 11.99 -5.27
C HIS A 51 6.70 11.58 -6.73
N LEU A 52 5.98 10.55 -7.19
CA LEU A 52 6.10 9.98 -8.54
C LEU A 52 4.70 9.75 -9.14
N PRO A 53 4.55 9.65 -10.47
CA PRO A 53 3.29 9.28 -11.09
C PRO A 53 2.74 7.96 -10.54
N GLU A 54 1.44 7.96 -10.20
CA GLU A 54 0.74 6.87 -9.54
C GLU A 54 0.77 5.54 -10.32
N HIS A 55 0.73 4.42 -9.61
CA HIS A 55 0.78 3.06 -10.14
C HIS A 55 1.95 2.76 -11.10
N THR A 56 3.12 3.34 -10.86
CA THR A 56 4.36 2.98 -11.57
C THR A 56 5.23 2.06 -10.71
N ILE A 57 6.02 1.18 -11.33
CA ILE A 57 7.02 0.37 -10.60
C ILE A 57 7.94 1.26 -9.75
N SER A 58 8.31 2.44 -10.26
CA SER A 58 9.10 3.43 -9.53
C SER A 58 8.36 4.01 -8.32
N SER A 59 7.06 4.34 -8.44
CA SER A 59 6.22 4.77 -7.31
C SER A 59 6.14 3.71 -6.22
N TYR A 60 5.95 2.43 -6.59
CA TYR A 60 5.92 1.34 -5.62
C TYR A 60 7.29 1.13 -4.94
N ARG A 61 8.38 1.09 -5.71
CA ARG A 61 9.74 0.95 -5.14
C ARG A 61 10.09 2.09 -4.20
N LEU A 62 9.73 3.33 -4.54
CA LEU A 62 9.93 4.47 -3.65
C LEU A 62 9.10 4.36 -2.35
N ALA A 63 7.88 3.82 -2.41
CA ALA A 63 7.10 3.55 -1.20
C ALA A 63 7.77 2.50 -0.31
N LEU A 64 8.35 1.45 -0.89
CA LEU A 64 9.10 0.42 -0.17
C LEU A 64 10.40 0.98 0.43
N GLU A 65 11.12 1.85 -0.28
CA GLU A 65 12.29 2.61 0.22
C GLU A 65 11.92 3.57 1.36
N MET A 66 10.69 4.10 1.36
CA MET A 66 10.10 4.88 2.46
C MET A 66 9.46 4.01 3.56
N ASP A 67 9.74 2.71 3.57
CA ASP A 67 9.30 1.73 4.58
C ASP A 67 7.78 1.50 4.66
N ALA A 68 7.03 1.64 3.55
CA ALA A 68 5.60 1.28 3.50
C ALA A 68 5.36 -0.17 3.99
N ASP A 69 4.26 -0.41 4.70
CA ASP A 69 3.83 -1.76 5.06
C ASP A 69 3.22 -2.49 3.87
N PHE A 70 2.57 -1.74 3.00
CA PHE A 70 1.93 -2.22 1.80
C PHE A 70 2.18 -1.29 0.63
N ILE A 71 2.29 -1.85 -0.57
CA ILE A 71 2.04 -1.13 -1.82
C ILE A 71 0.64 -1.47 -2.33
N GLU A 72 -0.06 -0.47 -2.84
CA GLU A 72 -1.47 -0.56 -3.20
C GLU A 72 -1.64 -0.41 -4.73
N PRO A 73 -1.92 -1.51 -5.45
CA PRO A 73 -2.29 -1.47 -6.86
C PRO A 73 -3.80 -1.57 -7.09
N ASP A 74 -4.36 -0.58 -7.78
CA ASP A 74 -5.70 -0.59 -8.35
C ASP A 74 -5.70 -1.41 -9.65
N LEU A 75 -6.27 -2.62 -9.65
CA LEU A 75 -6.25 -3.52 -10.81
C LEU A 75 -7.47 -3.39 -11.70
N VAL A 76 -7.19 -3.20 -12.99
CA VAL A 76 -8.10 -3.23 -14.14
C VAL A 76 -7.56 -4.21 -15.19
N ALA A 77 -8.36 -4.60 -16.18
CA ALA A 77 -7.94 -5.53 -17.23
C ALA A 77 -7.82 -4.87 -18.61
N SER A 78 -6.77 -5.24 -19.35
CA SER A 78 -6.66 -4.99 -20.78
C SER A 78 -7.65 -5.85 -21.58
N LYS A 79 -7.83 -5.51 -22.86
CA LYS A 79 -8.70 -6.24 -23.81
C LYS A 79 -8.39 -7.74 -23.92
N ASP A 80 -7.11 -8.08 -23.79
CA ASP A 80 -6.55 -9.43 -23.85
C ASP A 80 -6.43 -10.10 -22.47
N GLY A 81 -7.04 -9.52 -21.43
CA GLY A 81 -7.20 -10.12 -20.10
C GLY A 81 -5.98 -9.99 -19.18
N ILE A 82 -5.00 -9.15 -19.53
CA ILE A 82 -3.85 -8.89 -18.65
C ILE A 82 -4.27 -7.88 -17.58
N LEU A 83 -4.05 -8.24 -16.32
CA LEU A 83 -4.27 -7.32 -15.19
C LEU A 83 -3.17 -6.25 -15.17
N VAL A 84 -3.57 -4.99 -15.14
CA VAL A 84 -2.69 -3.81 -15.12
C VAL A 84 -3.10 -2.85 -14.01
N ALA A 85 -2.13 -2.12 -13.46
CA ALA A 85 -2.41 -1.18 -12.37
C ALA A 85 -2.74 0.22 -12.91
N VAL A 86 -4.01 0.61 -12.85
CA VAL A 86 -4.52 1.95 -13.19
C VAL A 86 -5.77 2.23 -12.35
N HIS A 87 -5.81 3.37 -11.66
CA HIS A 87 -6.93 3.76 -10.78
C HIS A 87 -8.29 3.91 -11.49
N SER A 88 -8.26 4.38 -12.74
CA SER A 88 -9.43 4.73 -13.54
C SER A 88 -9.55 3.79 -14.74
N VAL A 89 -10.79 3.40 -15.07
CA VAL A 89 -11.07 2.68 -16.33
C VAL A 89 -10.79 3.54 -17.58
N ASP A 90 -10.86 4.88 -17.45
CA ASP A 90 -10.44 5.83 -18.49
C ASP A 90 -8.96 6.24 -18.28
N LEU A 91 -8.16 6.03 -19.34
CA LEU A 91 -6.74 6.30 -19.41
C LEU A 91 -6.40 7.79 -19.56
N ASN A 92 -7.36 8.67 -19.85
CA ASN A 92 -7.13 10.10 -20.09
C ASN A 92 -6.32 10.79 -18.98
N VAL A 93 -6.68 10.57 -17.71
CA VAL A 93 -6.14 11.37 -16.60
C VAL A 93 -4.63 11.13 -16.43
N THR A 94 -4.23 9.88 -16.33
CA THR A 94 -2.88 9.47 -15.90
C THR A 94 -1.96 9.03 -17.04
N THR A 95 -2.37 9.14 -18.32
CA THR A 95 -1.53 8.72 -19.46
C THR A 95 -1.44 9.76 -20.58
N ASN A 96 -0.57 9.51 -21.55
CA ASN A 96 -0.48 10.27 -22.81
C ASN A 96 -1.40 9.74 -23.94
N VAL A 97 -2.42 8.90 -23.66
CA VAL A 97 -3.24 8.23 -24.69
C VAL A 97 -3.78 9.16 -25.78
N HIS A 98 -4.22 10.37 -25.41
CA HIS A 98 -4.77 11.37 -26.33
C HIS A 98 -3.74 11.91 -27.34
N THR A 99 -2.47 12.01 -26.94
CA THR A 99 -1.39 12.61 -27.73
C THR A 99 -0.36 11.58 -28.23
N PHE A 100 -0.60 10.30 -27.98
CA PHE A 100 0.30 9.23 -28.41
C PHE A 100 0.43 9.19 -29.93
N ASN A 101 1.66 9.29 -30.43
CA ASN A 101 2.03 9.25 -31.85
C ASN A 101 1.10 10.08 -32.75
N ASP A 102 1.06 11.40 -32.47
CA ASP A 102 0.22 12.39 -33.16
C ASP A 102 -1.28 12.04 -33.23
N GLY A 103 -1.77 11.26 -32.26
CA GLY A 103 -3.17 10.88 -32.15
C GLY A 103 -3.53 9.52 -32.74
N GLU A 104 -2.58 8.57 -32.86
CA GLU A 104 -2.80 7.20 -33.34
C GLU A 104 -4.06 6.53 -32.73
N PHE A 105 -4.36 6.84 -31.47
CA PHE A 105 -5.50 6.27 -30.75
C PHE A 105 -6.78 7.11 -30.73
N GLN A 106 -6.84 8.31 -31.32
CA GLN A 106 -8.03 9.19 -31.26
C GLN A 106 -9.34 8.49 -31.65
N SER A 107 -9.29 7.59 -32.64
CA SER A 107 -10.45 6.81 -33.11
C SER A 107 -10.98 5.76 -32.10
N ARG A 108 -10.28 5.55 -30.99
CA ARG A 108 -10.62 4.57 -29.93
C ARG A 108 -11.48 5.15 -28.83
N ALA A 109 -11.56 6.48 -28.73
CA ALA A 109 -12.35 7.11 -27.68
C ALA A 109 -13.85 6.97 -27.91
N ARG A 110 -14.59 6.75 -26.82
CA ARG A 110 -16.04 6.53 -26.81
C ARG A 110 -16.66 7.07 -25.53
N THR A 111 -17.97 7.00 -25.40
CA THR A 111 -18.65 7.22 -24.11
C THR A 111 -18.89 5.89 -23.39
N SER A 112 -18.86 5.90 -22.06
CA SER A 112 -19.24 4.73 -21.24
C SER A 112 -20.02 5.15 -20.01
N LYS A 113 -20.96 4.31 -19.57
CA LYS A 113 -21.68 4.50 -18.30
C LYS A 113 -20.74 4.42 -17.09
N ALA A 114 -19.65 3.66 -17.19
CA ALA A 114 -18.65 3.53 -16.12
C ALA A 114 -17.95 4.87 -15.81
N ASN A 115 -17.90 5.80 -16.77
CA ASN A 115 -17.42 7.18 -16.56
C ASN A 115 -18.59 8.19 -16.61
N LYS A 116 -19.75 7.85 -16.02
CA LYS A 116 -20.95 8.71 -15.93
C LYS A 116 -21.45 9.23 -17.30
N GLY A 117 -21.15 8.53 -18.40
CA GLY A 117 -21.48 8.92 -19.77
C GLY A 117 -20.45 9.81 -20.48
N ALA A 118 -19.36 10.19 -19.80
CA ALA A 118 -18.29 11.00 -20.37
C ALA A 118 -17.52 10.27 -21.48
N TRP A 119 -16.90 11.06 -22.35
CA TRP A 119 -16.03 10.60 -23.43
C TRP A 119 -14.64 10.28 -22.88
N GLY A 120 -14.05 9.16 -23.29
CA GLY A 120 -12.70 8.77 -22.88
C GLY A 120 -12.16 7.49 -23.54
N TYR A 121 -11.00 7.04 -23.08
CA TYR A 121 -10.25 5.92 -23.64
C TYR A 121 -10.21 4.76 -22.62
N TYR A 122 -11.02 3.73 -22.82
CA TYR A 122 -11.22 2.69 -21.81
C TYR A 122 -10.15 1.60 -21.89
N VAL A 123 -9.57 1.23 -20.75
CA VAL A 123 -8.41 0.31 -20.68
C VAL A 123 -8.67 -1.06 -21.31
N ASN A 124 -9.90 -1.58 -21.23
CA ASN A 124 -10.31 -2.83 -21.87
C ASN A 124 -10.57 -2.71 -23.39
N ASP A 125 -10.47 -1.53 -23.98
CA ASP A 125 -10.39 -1.40 -25.44
C ASP A 125 -9.00 -1.77 -25.96
N PHE A 126 -7.95 -1.58 -25.15
CA PHE A 126 -6.54 -1.71 -25.56
C PHE A 126 -5.95 -3.07 -25.19
N THR A 127 -5.14 -3.65 -26.08
CA THR A 127 -4.31 -4.81 -25.73
C THR A 127 -3.14 -4.41 -24.83
N TRP A 128 -2.54 -5.39 -24.14
CA TRP A 128 -1.33 -5.16 -23.33
C TRP A 128 -0.22 -4.49 -24.14
N ASP A 129 0.03 -4.95 -25.37
CA ASP A 129 1.05 -4.37 -26.27
C ASP A 129 0.73 -2.91 -26.65
N GLU A 130 -0.55 -2.54 -26.78
CA GLU A 130 -0.95 -1.14 -26.99
C GLU A 130 -0.75 -0.31 -25.72
N LEU A 131 -1.11 -0.82 -24.54
CA LEU A 131 -0.91 -0.15 -23.26
C LEU A 131 0.58 0.08 -22.97
N GLN A 132 1.47 -0.84 -23.35
CA GLN A 132 2.92 -0.67 -23.22
C GLN A 132 3.51 0.41 -24.13
N LYS A 133 2.79 0.88 -25.16
CA LYS A 133 3.21 2.06 -25.94
C LYS A 133 3.04 3.35 -25.14
N LEU A 134 1.97 3.44 -24.34
CA LEU A 134 1.62 4.63 -23.55
C LEU A 134 2.66 4.92 -22.47
N THR A 135 2.62 6.14 -21.93
CA THR A 135 3.44 6.56 -20.79
C THR A 135 2.59 7.27 -19.74
N VAL A 136 2.99 7.13 -18.48
CA VAL A 136 2.25 7.62 -17.31
C VAL A 136 2.66 9.07 -16.99
N ARG A 137 1.70 9.85 -16.49
CA ARG A 137 1.86 11.23 -16.02
C ARG A 137 1.28 11.46 -14.63
N GLN A 138 1.76 12.48 -13.93
CA GLN A 138 1.25 12.91 -12.64
C GLN A 138 -0.23 13.33 -12.75
N ARG A 139 -1.06 12.79 -11.85
CA ARG A 139 -2.51 13.07 -11.77
C ARG A 139 -2.79 14.47 -11.24
N VAL A 140 -2.13 14.86 -10.14
CA VAL A 140 -2.43 16.10 -9.42
C VAL A 140 -1.42 17.17 -9.82
N LYS A 141 -1.80 18.01 -10.80
CA LYS A 141 -0.94 19.05 -11.38
C LYS A 141 -1.35 20.48 -11.04
N GLU A 142 -2.59 20.68 -10.63
CA GLU A 142 -3.14 22.00 -10.35
C GLU A 142 -2.25 22.77 -9.36
N GLY A 143 -2.06 24.07 -9.58
CA GLY A 143 -1.22 24.92 -8.73
C GLY A 143 0.26 24.48 -8.58
N GLY A 144 0.74 23.48 -9.32
CA GLY A 144 2.06 22.88 -9.13
C GLY A 144 2.20 22.05 -7.85
N ALA A 145 1.09 21.50 -7.32
CA ALA A 145 1.08 20.82 -6.03
C ALA A 145 1.96 19.54 -5.97
N ARG A 146 2.19 18.87 -7.11
CA ARG A 146 3.15 17.78 -7.25
C ARG A 146 4.12 18.04 -8.40
N PHE A 147 5.29 17.45 -8.28
CA PHE A 147 6.30 17.49 -9.33
C PHE A 147 5.92 16.54 -10.48
N ASP A 148 5.80 17.11 -11.69
CA ASP A 148 5.43 16.40 -12.91
C ASP A 148 6.60 16.23 -13.89
N GLY A 149 7.83 16.62 -13.52
CA GLY A 149 9.03 16.43 -14.34
C GLY A 149 9.46 14.97 -14.56
N TYR A 150 8.69 13.99 -14.06
CA TYR A 150 8.83 12.57 -14.37
C TYR A 150 7.77 12.06 -15.37
N ASP A 151 6.90 12.94 -15.87
CA ASP A 151 5.91 12.62 -16.89
C ASP A 151 6.57 12.01 -18.12
N GLY A 152 5.94 10.97 -18.67
CA GLY A 152 6.42 10.31 -19.87
C GLY A 152 7.57 9.31 -19.65
N LEU A 153 8.16 9.24 -18.46
CA LEU A 153 9.31 8.36 -18.18
C LEU A 153 8.90 6.92 -17.82
N PHE A 154 7.67 6.71 -17.36
CA PHE A 154 7.21 5.43 -16.82
C PHE A 154 6.08 4.80 -17.66
N LYS A 155 5.92 3.49 -17.48
CA LYS A 155 4.91 2.65 -18.15
C LYS A 155 3.85 2.18 -17.15
N ILE A 156 2.66 1.87 -17.66
CA ILE A 156 1.63 1.13 -16.92
C ILE A 156 2.18 -0.27 -16.64
N PRO A 157 2.26 -0.73 -15.38
CA PRO A 157 2.74 -2.07 -15.06
C PRO A 157 1.61 -3.10 -15.10
N SER A 158 1.94 -4.35 -15.44
CA SER A 158 1.07 -5.49 -15.19
C SER A 158 1.14 -5.92 -13.73
N PHE A 159 0.13 -6.65 -13.25
CA PHE A 159 0.16 -7.23 -11.92
C PHE A 159 1.33 -8.23 -11.75
N THR A 160 1.63 -9.02 -12.78
CA THR A 160 2.83 -9.87 -12.89
C THR A 160 4.11 -9.10 -12.50
N GLN A 161 4.34 -7.93 -13.13
CA GLN A 161 5.53 -7.10 -12.88
C GLN A 161 5.58 -6.55 -11.43
N ILE A 162 4.43 -6.32 -10.81
CA ILE A 162 4.34 -5.85 -9.42
C ILE A 162 4.66 -6.99 -8.44
N VAL A 163 4.12 -8.19 -8.67
CA VAL A 163 4.43 -9.40 -7.89
C VAL A 163 5.91 -9.76 -8.03
N ASP A 164 6.45 -9.75 -9.25
CA ASP A 164 7.88 -9.95 -9.53
C ASP A 164 8.77 -8.99 -8.73
N MET A 165 8.42 -7.69 -8.75
CA MET A 165 9.17 -6.62 -8.10
C MET A 165 9.12 -6.70 -6.58
N LEU A 166 7.94 -6.96 -5.98
CA LEU A 166 7.83 -7.06 -4.53
C LEU A 166 8.51 -8.34 -3.99
N HIS A 167 8.41 -9.46 -4.71
CA HIS A 167 9.16 -10.67 -4.40
C HIS A 167 10.66 -10.42 -4.44
N ASP A 168 11.16 -9.75 -5.48
CA ASP A 168 12.57 -9.40 -5.62
C ASP A 168 13.04 -8.43 -4.52
N TRP A 169 12.19 -7.47 -4.13
CA TRP A 169 12.44 -6.61 -2.98
C TRP A 169 12.58 -7.43 -1.69
N ASN A 170 11.58 -8.27 -1.37
CA ASN A 170 11.52 -9.06 -0.14
C ASN A 170 12.66 -10.09 -0.03
N SER A 171 13.03 -10.73 -1.13
CA SER A 171 14.03 -11.80 -1.16
C SER A 171 15.47 -11.33 -1.37
N ARG A 172 15.69 -10.20 -2.07
CA ARG A 172 17.05 -9.76 -2.47
C ARG A 172 17.48 -8.42 -1.88
N GLU A 173 16.58 -7.45 -1.76
CA GLU A 173 16.95 -6.07 -1.39
C GLU A 173 16.75 -5.82 0.11
N LEU A 174 15.57 -6.16 0.63
CA LEU A 174 15.19 -6.02 2.03
C LEU A 174 16.18 -6.70 3.02
N PRO A 175 16.76 -7.88 2.75
CA PRO A 175 17.76 -8.48 3.66
C PRO A 175 19.07 -7.69 3.74
N LEU A 176 19.36 -6.80 2.78
CA LEU A 176 20.56 -5.98 2.74
C LEU A 176 20.38 -4.62 3.43
N ILE A 177 19.21 -4.00 3.29
CA ILE A 177 18.90 -2.66 3.83
C ILE A 177 18.15 -2.70 5.16
N GLY A 178 17.38 -3.77 5.42
CA GLY A 178 16.49 -3.89 6.58
C GLY A 178 15.28 -2.95 6.54
N ARG A 179 14.54 -2.90 7.64
CA ARG A 179 13.42 -1.96 7.88
C ARG A 179 13.72 -1.09 9.10
N PRO A 180 14.39 0.07 8.94
CA PRO A 180 14.83 0.89 10.08
C PRO A 180 13.64 1.45 10.86
N GLY A 181 13.35 0.87 12.03
CA GLY A 181 12.20 1.25 12.87
C GLY A 181 11.15 0.16 13.06
N LYS A 182 11.21 -0.94 12.28
CA LYS A 182 10.25 -2.05 12.37
C LYS A 182 10.89 -3.35 12.84
N VAL A 183 10.16 -4.08 13.69
CA VAL A 183 10.63 -5.34 14.27
C VAL A 183 10.13 -6.52 13.43
N GLY A 184 10.84 -6.77 12.34
CA GLY A 184 10.54 -7.86 11.40
C GLY A 184 9.35 -7.57 10.47
N GLY A 185 8.93 -8.60 9.73
CA GLY A 185 7.91 -8.51 8.68
C GLY A 185 8.48 -8.07 7.33
N VAL A 186 7.83 -8.51 6.27
CA VAL A 186 8.07 -8.06 4.88
C VAL A 186 6.89 -7.20 4.43
N PRO A 187 7.08 -6.19 3.56
CA PRO A 187 5.97 -5.46 2.95
C PRO A 187 5.14 -6.36 2.03
N GLY A 188 3.84 -6.07 1.96
CA GLY A 188 2.84 -6.83 1.18
C GLY A 188 2.17 -6.04 0.06
N LEU A 189 1.18 -6.67 -0.58
CA LEU A 189 0.28 -6.10 -1.59
C LEU A 189 -1.08 -5.79 -0.96
N TYR A 190 -1.61 -4.59 -1.20
CA TYR A 190 -2.98 -4.21 -0.83
C TYR A 190 -3.74 -3.97 -2.12
N VAL A 191 -4.24 -5.04 -2.74
CA VAL A 191 -4.77 -5.01 -4.10
C VAL A 191 -6.21 -4.54 -4.10
N GLU A 192 -6.56 -3.54 -4.92
CA GLU A 192 -7.96 -3.28 -5.23
C GLU A 192 -8.38 -3.95 -6.55
N ILE A 193 -9.55 -4.59 -6.55
CA ILE A 193 -10.24 -4.98 -7.78
C ILE A 193 -11.24 -3.88 -8.16
N LYS A 194 -10.95 -3.15 -9.24
CA LYS A 194 -11.77 -2.02 -9.73
C LYS A 194 -12.86 -2.47 -10.70
N SER A 195 -14.07 -1.96 -10.51
CA SER A 195 -15.14 -1.89 -11.52
C SER A 195 -15.42 -3.23 -12.21
N ALA A 196 -15.44 -4.32 -11.44
CA ALA A 196 -15.55 -5.68 -11.96
C ALA A 196 -16.80 -5.89 -12.80
N GLN A 197 -17.94 -5.30 -12.41
CA GLN A 197 -19.17 -5.30 -13.19
C GLN A 197 -18.98 -4.66 -14.57
N PHE A 198 -18.24 -3.55 -14.68
CA PHE A 198 -17.95 -2.93 -15.98
C PHE A 198 -17.11 -3.85 -16.87
N PHE A 199 -16.04 -4.45 -16.34
CA PHE A 199 -15.21 -5.39 -17.09
C PHE A 199 -15.98 -6.64 -17.54
N MET A 200 -16.90 -7.12 -16.71
CA MET A 200 -17.78 -8.23 -17.05
C MET A 200 -18.82 -7.86 -18.13
N GLU A 201 -19.47 -6.71 -18.03
CA GLU A 201 -20.51 -6.27 -18.99
C GLU A 201 -19.94 -5.82 -20.34
N ASP A 202 -18.84 -5.08 -20.35
CA ASP A 202 -18.27 -4.43 -21.54
C ASP A 202 -17.20 -5.31 -22.22
N GLY A 203 -16.41 -6.05 -21.43
CA GLY A 203 -15.33 -6.92 -21.91
C GLY A 203 -15.58 -8.43 -21.83
N SER A 204 -16.61 -8.89 -21.10
CA SER A 204 -16.70 -10.31 -20.65
C SER A 204 -15.48 -10.77 -19.84
N LEU A 205 -14.87 -9.84 -19.10
CA LEU A 205 -13.65 -10.05 -18.30
C LEU A 205 -14.00 -10.21 -16.82
N ASP A 206 -13.83 -11.42 -16.31
CA ASP A 206 -14.11 -11.78 -14.92
C ASP A 206 -12.91 -11.42 -14.02
N MET A 207 -12.92 -10.19 -13.49
CA MET A 207 -11.78 -9.64 -12.72
C MET A 207 -11.32 -10.50 -11.55
N ALA A 208 -12.26 -11.10 -10.81
CA ALA A 208 -11.93 -11.98 -9.69
C ALA A 208 -11.22 -13.26 -10.17
N GLU A 209 -11.69 -13.87 -11.25
CA GLU A 209 -11.11 -15.09 -11.80
C GLU A 209 -9.78 -14.83 -12.53
N LEU A 210 -9.63 -13.68 -13.21
CA LEU A 210 -8.33 -13.24 -13.74
C LEU A 210 -7.29 -13.12 -12.62
N PHE A 211 -7.66 -12.50 -11.50
CA PHE A 211 -6.77 -12.32 -10.35
C PHE A 211 -6.41 -13.66 -9.67
N LEU A 212 -7.40 -14.53 -9.44
CA LEU A 212 -7.16 -15.87 -8.90
C LEU A 212 -6.31 -16.73 -9.83
N ASN A 213 -6.47 -16.59 -11.16
CA ASN A 213 -5.64 -17.31 -12.13
C ASN A 213 -4.21 -16.79 -12.13
N GLU A 214 -3.99 -15.48 -12.25
CA GLU A 214 -2.66 -14.87 -12.18
C GLU A 214 -1.93 -15.30 -10.90
N LEU A 215 -2.57 -15.21 -9.74
CA LEU A 215 -1.98 -15.70 -8.48
C LEU A 215 -1.70 -17.21 -8.47
N SER A 216 -2.52 -18.03 -9.13
CA SER A 216 -2.30 -19.50 -9.16
C SER A 216 -1.24 -19.96 -10.15
N THR A 217 -0.93 -19.16 -11.18
CA THR A 217 0.03 -19.52 -12.25
C THR A 217 1.36 -18.78 -12.13
N HIS A 218 1.41 -17.64 -11.43
CA HIS A 218 2.62 -16.87 -11.23
C HIS A 218 3.66 -17.64 -10.38
N PRO A 219 4.91 -17.86 -10.85
CA PRO A 219 5.85 -18.76 -10.18
C PRO A 219 6.32 -18.29 -8.80
N LYS A 220 6.27 -16.98 -8.52
CA LYS A 220 6.69 -16.36 -7.25
C LYS A 220 5.53 -16.02 -6.31
N SER A 221 4.27 -16.15 -6.72
CA SER A 221 3.14 -15.76 -5.87
C SER A 221 3.09 -16.61 -4.61
N SER A 222 3.34 -17.92 -4.69
CA SER A 222 3.29 -18.80 -3.53
C SER A 222 4.33 -18.45 -2.47
N GLU A 223 5.56 -18.15 -2.87
CA GLU A 223 6.63 -17.71 -1.97
C GLU A 223 6.28 -16.37 -1.31
N LEU A 224 5.80 -15.41 -2.12
CA LEU A 224 5.37 -14.10 -1.62
C LEU A 224 4.19 -14.20 -0.65
N LEU A 225 3.23 -15.09 -0.92
CA LEU A 225 1.96 -15.18 -0.20
C LEU A 225 1.95 -16.12 1.01
N PHE A 226 2.74 -17.21 0.98
CA PHE A 226 2.62 -18.31 1.94
C PHE A 226 3.93 -18.64 2.66
N ASP A 227 5.11 -18.53 2.03
CA ASP A 227 6.38 -18.89 2.69
C ASP A 227 6.82 -17.88 3.77
N HIS A 228 6.35 -16.64 3.69
CA HIS A 228 6.50 -15.65 4.76
C HIS A 228 5.48 -15.81 5.89
N VAL A 229 4.43 -16.61 5.71
CA VAL A 229 3.43 -16.90 6.74
C VAL A 229 3.99 -18.01 7.64
N THR A 230 4.88 -17.61 8.56
CA THR A 230 5.12 -18.43 9.74
C THR A 230 3.83 -18.47 10.55
N LEU A 231 3.01 -19.50 10.32
CA LEU A 231 1.94 -19.93 11.22
C LEU A 231 2.60 -20.37 12.52
N CYS A 232 2.85 -19.39 13.39
CA CYS A 232 3.17 -19.66 14.78
C CYS A 232 1.86 -20.09 15.45
N ASP A 233 1.70 -21.38 15.70
CA ASP A 233 0.78 -21.86 16.73
C ASP A 233 1.03 -21.02 18.01
N ASP A 234 -0.03 -20.59 18.69
CA ASP A 234 -0.06 -19.66 19.84
C ASP A 234 -0.01 -18.12 19.58
N LEU A 235 -0.27 -17.62 18.35
CA LEU A 235 -0.46 -16.16 18.14
C LEU A 235 -1.69 -15.61 18.87
N LYS A 236 -1.54 -14.46 19.54
CA LYS A 236 -2.65 -13.73 20.16
C LYS A 236 -3.30 -12.73 19.21
N HIS A 237 -4.51 -12.28 19.55
CA HIS A 237 -5.26 -11.29 18.75
C HIS A 237 -4.55 -9.91 18.67
N ASP A 238 -3.80 -9.52 19.71
CA ASP A 238 -2.90 -8.33 19.69
C ASP A 238 -1.61 -8.56 18.88
N GLU A 239 -1.45 -9.74 18.25
CA GLU A 239 -0.28 -10.10 17.47
C GLU A 239 -0.47 -10.07 15.94
N TYR A 240 -1.50 -9.36 15.46
CA TYR A 240 -1.86 -9.11 14.05
C TYR A 240 -0.65 -8.97 13.10
N ARG A 241 -0.24 -10.10 12.49
CA ARG A 241 0.65 -10.10 11.34
C ARG A 241 -0.26 -9.97 10.12
N VAL A 242 -0.18 -8.83 9.45
CA VAL A 242 -0.91 -8.65 8.20
C VAL A 242 -0.45 -9.72 7.22
N PRO A 243 -1.36 -10.45 6.56
CA PRO A 243 -0.96 -11.32 5.46
C PRO A 243 -0.25 -10.50 4.38
N PRO A 244 0.73 -11.07 3.65
CA PRO A 244 1.44 -10.38 2.57
C PRO A 244 0.54 -9.97 1.39
N LEU A 245 -0.74 -10.34 1.43
CA LEU A 245 -1.79 -9.86 0.53
C LEU A 245 -3.05 -9.49 1.33
N VAL A 246 -3.52 -8.27 1.13
CA VAL A 246 -4.89 -7.84 1.40
C VAL A 246 -5.56 -7.58 0.04
N VAL A 247 -6.85 -7.90 -0.09
CA VAL A 247 -7.64 -7.58 -1.28
C VAL A 247 -8.86 -6.75 -0.87
N GLN A 248 -9.10 -5.65 -1.58
CA GLN A 248 -10.25 -4.77 -1.41
C GLN A 248 -11.05 -4.62 -2.71
N SER A 249 -12.31 -4.24 -2.58
CA SER A 249 -13.16 -3.81 -3.68
C SER A 249 -14.40 -3.12 -3.09
N PHE A 250 -14.94 -2.14 -3.81
CA PHE A 250 -16.25 -1.56 -3.49
C PHE A 250 -17.40 -2.52 -3.83
N GLU A 251 -17.13 -3.58 -4.61
CA GLU A 251 -18.11 -4.58 -5.06
C GLU A 251 -18.07 -5.81 -4.14
N ALA A 252 -19.06 -5.93 -3.25
CA ALA A 252 -19.08 -6.93 -2.18
C ALA A 252 -19.15 -8.39 -2.66
N ASP A 253 -19.81 -8.61 -3.80
CA ASP A 253 -19.92 -9.91 -4.47
C ASP A 253 -18.57 -10.37 -5.06
N VAL A 254 -17.73 -9.43 -5.50
CA VAL A 254 -16.34 -9.69 -5.91
C VAL A 254 -15.53 -10.21 -4.72
N LEU A 255 -15.66 -9.60 -3.54
CA LEU A 255 -14.96 -10.05 -2.32
C LEU A 255 -15.40 -11.44 -1.88
N GLU A 256 -16.70 -11.74 -1.89
CA GLU A 256 -17.21 -13.07 -1.55
C GLU A 256 -16.75 -14.13 -2.56
N LYS A 257 -16.75 -13.80 -3.86
CA LYS A 257 -16.25 -14.66 -4.92
C LYS A 257 -14.75 -14.94 -4.77
N LEU A 258 -13.96 -13.91 -4.47
CA LEU A 258 -12.53 -14.04 -4.16
C LEU A 258 -12.32 -14.95 -2.94
N ARG A 259 -13.07 -14.76 -1.86
CA ARG A 259 -12.99 -15.61 -0.66
C ARG A 259 -13.24 -17.08 -0.98
N VAL A 260 -14.31 -17.39 -1.72
CA VAL A 260 -14.62 -18.76 -2.16
C VAL A 260 -13.49 -19.29 -3.04
N GLY A 261 -13.00 -18.51 -4.00
CA GLY A 261 -11.87 -18.88 -4.86
C GLY A 261 -10.58 -19.17 -4.08
N PHE A 262 -10.23 -18.34 -3.11
CA PHE A 262 -9.08 -18.55 -2.23
C PHE A 262 -9.23 -19.82 -1.41
N LYS A 263 -10.41 -20.05 -0.81
CA LYS A 263 -10.71 -21.26 -0.04
C LYS A 263 -10.53 -22.51 -0.91
N THR A 264 -11.13 -22.54 -2.09
CA THR A 264 -11.10 -23.69 -3.01
C THR A 264 -9.70 -23.99 -3.54
N ARG A 265 -8.89 -22.96 -3.85
CA ARG A 265 -7.56 -23.15 -4.49
C ARG A 265 -6.41 -23.37 -3.51
N TRP A 266 -6.45 -22.79 -2.30
CA TRP A 266 -5.32 -22.81 -1.36
C TRP A 266 -5.65 -23.31 0.07
N MET A 267 -6.92 -23.44 0.45
CA MET A 267 -7.32 -23.79 1.84
C MET A 267 -8.21 -25.04 1.93
N GLU A 268 -8.19 -25.93 0.94
CA GLU A 268 -9.07 -27.11 0.85
C GLU A 268 -9.01 -28.06 2.07
N PHE A 269 -7.96 -27.95 2.90
CA PHE A 269 -7.74 -28.76 4.12
C PHE A 269 -8.01 -28.02 5.44
N VAL A 270 -8.48 -26.77 5.42
CA VAL A 270 -8.83 -26.03 6.65
C VAL A 270 -10.31 -26.28 6.97
N GLU A 271 -10.59 -27.03 8.03
CA GLU A 271 -11.94 -27.15 8.57
C GLU A 271 -12.47 -25.77 8.99
N GLU A 272 -13.72 -25.45 8.63
CA GLU A 272 -14.26 -24.08 8.73
C GLU A 272 -14.31 -23.54 10.17
N ASP A 273 -14.34 -24.44 11.15
CA ASP A 273 -14.73 -24.13 12.53
C ASP A 273 -13.61 -23.58 13.43
N GLU A 274 -12.32 -23.67 13.09
CA GLU A 274 -11.23 -23.20 13.97
C GLU A 274 -10.54 -21.89 13.52
N LEU A 275 -10.36 -21.66 12.21
CA LEU A 275 -9.65 -20.47 11.71
C LEU A 275 -10.57 -19.33 11.25
N LEU A 276 -11.75 -19.64 10.69
CA LEU A 276 -12.68 -18.61 10.21
C LEU A 276 -13.61 -18.11 11.34
N SER A 277 -14.04 -19.00 12.24
CA SER A 277 -14.85 -18.66 13.43
C SER A 277 -14.18 -17.64 14.37
N ASN A 278 -12.86 -17.56 14.36
CA ASN A 278 -12.07 -16.67 15.22
C ASN A 278 -11.85 -15.27 14.61
N GLY A 279 -12.21 -15.03 13.34
CA GLY A 279 -12.01 -13.75 12.67
C GLY A 279 -13.22 -13.22 11.88
N VAL A 280 -14.37 -13.88 11.93
CA VAL A 280 -15.53 -13.53 11.10
C VAL A 280 -16.81 -13.42 11.93
N VAL A 281 -17.60 -12.37 11.66
CA VAL A 281 -18.97 -12.20 12.17
C VAL A 281 -19.85 -13.34 11.65
N ASN A 282 -20.32 -14.20 12.55
CA ASN A 282 -21.13 -15.36 12.18
C ASN A 282 -22.62 -14.96 12.16
N ALA A 283 -23.28 -15.12 11.01
CA ALA A 283 -24.61 -14.55 10.70
C ALA A 283 -25.78 -15.29 11.37
N THR A 284 -25.72 -15.51 12.70
CA THR A 284 -26.70 -16.31 13.46
C THR A 284 -27.32 -15.58 14.66
N SER A 285 -26.98 -14.32 14.94
CA SER A 285 -27.68 -13.50 15.92
C SER A 285 -28.73 -12.62 15.25
N GLU A 286 -30.01 -12.84 15.58
CA GLU A 286 -31.13 -11.93 15.32
C GLU A 286 -31.05 -10.70 16.27
N SER A 287 -29.90 -10.04 16.34
CA SER A 287 -29.70 -8.76 17.02
C SER A 287 -29.38 -7.68 15.98
N ASP A 288 -29.87 -6.47 16.23
CA ASP A 288 -29.66 -5.29 15.38
C ASP A 288 -28.21 -4.75 15.46
N ASP A 289 -27.21 -5.63 15.50
CA ASP A 289 -25.77 -5.34 15.50
C ASP A 289 -25.26 -4.97 14.10
N GLU A 290 -25.99 -4.09 13.42
CA GLU A 290 -25.51 -3.44 12.21
C GLU A 290 -24.41 -2.43 12.60
N ILE A 291 -23.22 -2.57 12.01
CA ILE A 291 -22.26 -1.46 12.00
C ILE A 291 -22.81 -0.43 11.00
N ASP A 292 -23.76 0.38 11.49
CA ASP A 292 -24.28 1.54 10.78
C ASP A 292 -23.13 2.49 10.41
N HIS A 293 -23.35 3.32 9.40
CA HIS A 293 -22.33 4.26 8.94
C HIS A 293 -21.85 5.18 10.07
N PRO A 294 -20.59 5.66 10.03
CA PRO A 294 -20.22 6.84 10.79
C PRO A 294 -21.22 7.97 10.49
N CYS A 295 -21.68 8.69 11.52
CA CYS A 295 -22.80 9.65 11.42
C CYS A 295 -22.69 10.65 10.26
N SER A 296 -21.46 11.01 9.84
CA SER A 296 -21.19 11.98 8.77
C SER A 296 -21.33 11.44 7.33
N CYS A 297 -21.35 10.11 7.11
CA CYS A 297 -21.44 9.49 5.77
C CYS A 297 -22.69 8.63 5.55
N LYS A 298 -23.68 8.70 6.47
CA LYS A 298 -24.85 7.82 6.42
C LYS A 298 -25.68 8.03 5.14
N GLY A 299 -25.70 7.01 4.28
CA GLY A 299 -26.49 6.98 3.05
C GLY A 299 -25.80 7.50 1.78
N ASP A 300 -24.48 7.70 1.77
CA ASP A 300 -23.72 8.00 0.56
C ASP A 300 -23.34 6.70 -0.19
N PRO A 301 -23.87 6.44 -1.40
CA PRO A 301 -23.62 5.22 -2.16
C PRO A 301 -22.27 5.20 -2.90
N GLU A 302 -21.50 6.30 -2.91
CA GLU A 302 -20.12 6.31 -3.43
C GLU A 302 -19.07 5.92 -2.36
N GLN A 303 -19.51 5.57 -1.14
CA GLN A 303 -18.65 5.13 -0.04
C GLN A 303 -18.42 3.61 -0.02
N PHE A 304 -17.28 3.19 0.55
CA PHE A 304 -16.84 1.80 0.68
C PHE A 304 -17.67 0.99 1.68
N TRP A 305 -18.99 0.83 1.50
CA TRP A 305 -19.85 0.12 2.47
C TRP A 305 -20.89 -0.81 1.86
N PHE A 306 -20.81 -2.07 2.26
CA PHE A 306 -21.85 -3.08 2.16
C PHE A 306 -22.24 -3.55 3.57
N GLU A 307 -23.40 -4.21 3.72
CA GLU A 307 -23.88 -4.76 5.00
C GLU A 307 -22.86 -5.75 5.59
N VAL A 308 -21.99 -5.28 6.49
CA VAL A 308 -20.80 -6.02 6.95
C VAL A 308 -21.15 -7.37 7.59
N ASN A 309 -22.28 -7.45 8.28
CA ASN A 309 -22.81 -8.67 8.89
C ASN A 309 -23.19 -9.79 7.88
N LYS A 310 -23.27 -9.50 6.58
CA LYS A 310 -23.54 -10.48 5.52
C LYS A 310 -22.27 -11.06 4.86
N TYR A 311 -21.09 -10.47 5.09
CA TYR A 311 -19.87 -10.81 4.36
C TYR A 311 -18.72 -11.19 5.29
N HIS A 312 -17.92 -12.16 4.85
CA HIS A 312 -16.79 -12.68 5.61
C HIS A 312 -15.53 -11.84 5.35
N ILE A 313 -15.48 -10.64 5.91
CA ILE A 313 -14.37 -9.68 5.72
C ILE A 313 -13.56 -9.45 7.01
N ALA A 314 -12.29 -9.03 6.85
CA ALA A 314 -11.36 -8.82 7.95
C ALA A 314 -11.05 -7.34 8.25
N GLY A 315 -11.61 -6.40 7.46
CA GLY A 315 -11.28 -4.98 7.61
C GLY A 315 -12.08 -4.04 6.73
N LEU A 316 -11.95 -2.76 7.05
CA LEU A 316 -12.85 -1.66 6.73
C LEU A 316 -12.05 -0.48 6.12
N GLY A 317 -12.44 0.00 4.94
CA GLY A 317 -11.73 1.06 4.20
C GLY A 317 -12.55 2.33 3.93
N PRO A 318 -12.98 3.11 4.93
CA PRO A 318 -13.83 4.28 4.72
C PRO A 318 -13.09 5.47 4.06
N ASP A 319 -13.81 6.34 3.32
CA ASP A 319 -13.30 7.70 3.09
C ASP A 319 -13.08 8.34 4.46
N LYS A 320 -11.92 8.96 4.62
CA LYS A 320 -11.50 9.65 5.84
C LYS A 320 -12.52 10.68 6.33
N LYS A 321 -13.29 11.31 5.44
CA LYS A 321 -14.41 12.24 5.76
C LYS A 321 -15.46 11.60 6.66
N CYS A 322 -15.67 10.30 6.54
CA CYS A 322 -16.59 9.56 7.41
C CYS A 322 -16.08 9.48 8.86
N LEU A 323 -14.77 9.66 9.08
CA LEU A 323 -14.17 9.70 10.41
C LEU A 323 -13.94 11.14 10.92
N LEU A 324 -14.46 12.15 10.21
CA LEU A 324 -14.34 13.57 10.54
C LEU A 324 -15.70 14.19 10.91
N PRO A 325 -15.69 15.23 11.77
CA PRO A 325 -16.85 16.12 11.94
C PRO A 325 -17.32 16.69 10.60
N SER A 326 -18.64 16.84 10.44
CA SER A 326 -19.21 17.43 9.21
C SER A 326 -18.78 18.89 9.04
N LYS A 327 -18.86 19.41 7.81
CA LYS A 327 -18.48 20.78 7.50
C LYS A 327 -19.27 21.80 8.34
N GLU A 328 -20.55 21.56 8.59
CA GLU A 328 -21.40 22.41 9.42
C GLU A 328 -20.91 22.44 10.88
N VAL A 329 -20.43 21.31 11.40
CA VAL A 329 -19.87 21.23 12.75
C VAL A 329 -18.54 22.00 12.83
N VAL A 330 -17.65 21.84 11.84
CA VAL A 330 -16.39 22.57 11.76
C VAL A 330 -16.62 24.08 11.63
N ASP A 331 -17.46 24.50 10.68
CA ASP A 331 -17.76 25.92 10.41
C ASP A 331 -18.52 26.59 11.58
N SER A 332 -19.24 25.83 12.42
CA SER A 332 -19.93 26.36 13.60
C SER A 332 -18.98 26.89 14.68
N GLY A 333 -17.76 26.35 14.76
CA GLY A 333 -16.81 26.62 15.82
C GLY A 333 -17.25 26.19 17.24
N ASP A 334 -18.36 25.47 17.43
CA ASP A 334 -18.79 24.99 18.76
C ASP A 334 -17.85 23.87 19.26
N PRO A 335 -17.07 24.10 20.34
CA PRO A 335 -16.18 23.07 20.88
C PRO A 335 -16.94 21.83 21.38
N SER A 336 -18.20 21.99 21.75
CA SER A 336 -19.07 20.90 22.22
C SER A 336 -19.51 20.02 21.07
N ALA A 337 -19.88 20.60 19.92
CA ALA A 337 -20.21 19.86 18.71
C ALA A 337 -18.98 19.14 18.15
N MET A 338 -17.83 19.82 18.05
CA MET A 338 -16.56 19.20 17.65
C MET A 338 -16.19 18.01 18.54
N LYS A 339 -16.33 18.15 19.88
CA LYS A 339 -16.06 17.07 20.82
C LYS A 339 -17.02 15.89 20.67
N ARG A 340 -18.31 16.13 20.40
CA ARG A 340 -19.29 15.06 20.14
C ARG A 340 -18.94 14.29 18.87
N ALA A 341 -18.75 14.99 17.75
CA ALA A 341 -18.45 14.36 16.46
C ALA A 341 -17.15 13.52 16.49
N ARG A 342 -16.09 14.00 17.15
CA ARG A 342 -14.85 13.23 17.34
C ARG A 342 -15.03 12.01 18.26
N HIS A 343 -15.89 12.11 19.27
CA HIS A 343 -16.25 10.97 20.11
C HIS A 343 -17.07 9.93 19.33
N GLU A 344 -18.04 10.36 18.52
CA GLU A 344 -18.84 9.48 17.65
C GLU A 344 -17.96 8.71 16.65
N ALA A 345 -17.01 9.38 16.00
CA ALA A 345 -16.03 8.72 15.12
C ALA A 345 -15.17 7.69 15.88
N LYS A 346 -14.80 7.98 17.13
CA LYS A 346 -14.02 7.05 17.98
C LYS A 346 -14.84 5.84 18.40
N GLU A 347 -16.09 6.03 18.84
CA GLU A 347 -16.98 4.92 19.21
C GLU A 347 -17.28 4.02 18.00
N TRP A 348 -17.38 4.59 16.79
CA TRP A 348 -17.52 3.80 15.57
C TRP A 348 -16.31 2.90 15.30
N VAL A 349 -15.08 3.42 15.41
CA VAL A 349 -13.85 2.60 15.28
C VAL A 349 -13.80 1.53 16.38
N LEU A 350 -14.18 1.85 17.62
CA LEU A 350 -14.27 0.87 18.70
C LEU A 350 -15.31 -0.23 18.45
N LYS A 351 -16.45 0.06 17.80
CA LYS A 351 -17.44 -0.94 17.37
C LYS A 351 -16.89 -1.82 16.24
N ALA A 352 -16.20 -1.26 15.25
CA ALA A 352 -15.50 -2.05 14.23
C ALA A 352 -14.48 -3.02 14.86
N HIS A 353 -13.69 -2.55 15.83
CA HIS A 353 -12.76 -3.40 16.60
C HIS A 353 -13.46 -4.45 17.45
N SER A 354 -14.63 -4.18 18.03
CA SER A 354 -15.38 -5.21 18.79
C SER A 354 -15.87 -6.35 17.91
N GLU A 355 -16.16 -6.08 16.63
CA GLU A 355 -16.45 -7.09 15.60
C GLU A 355 -15.19 -7.68 14.93
N ARG A 356 -14.00 -7.38 15.45
CA ARG A 356 -12.68 -7.85 14.97
C ARG A 356 -12.26 -7.34 13.58
N LEU A 357 -12.79 -6.20 13.15
CA LEU A 357 -12.48 -5.62 11.83
C LEU A 357 -11.40 -4.54 11.98
N ALA A 358 -10.32 -4.65 11.20
CA ALA A 358 -9.31 -3.58 11.10
C ALA A 358 -9.88 -2.35 10.36
N VAL A 359 -9.47 -1.13 10.69
CA VAL A 359 -9.93 0.11 10.05
C VAL A 359 -8.76 0.84 9.36
N HIS A 360 -8.88 1.08 8.05
CA HIS A 360 -7.87 1.69 7.19
C HIS A 360 -8.47 2.84 6.35
N PRO A 361 -8.64 4.08 6.86
CA PRO A 361 -9.23 5.17 6.08
C PRO A 361 -8.32 5.64 4.93
N TRP A 362 -8.96 6.14 3.87
CA TRP A 362 -8.31 6.74 2.71
C TRP A 362 -8.83 8.15 2.41
N THR A 363 -8.06 9.10 1.88
CA THR A 363 -6.62 9.09 1.62
C THR A 363 -5.96 10.27 2.35
N VAL A 364 -4.89 10.00 3.10
CA VAL A 364 -4.08 11.06 3.71
C VAL A 364 -3.14 11.67 2.66
N ARG A 365 -3.32 12.96 2.41
CA ARG A 365 -2.56 13.82 1.48
C ARG A 365 -1.85 14.92 2.25
N ILE A 366 -0.86 15.58 1.65
CA ILE A 366 -0.11 16.66 2.33
C ILE A 366 -0.50 18.06 1.87
N GLU A 367 -1.10 18.14 0.68
CA GLU A 367 -1.75 19.31 0.11
C GLU A 367 -2.92 19.72 1.00
N LEU A 368 -3.05 21.00 1.35
CA LEU A 368 -4.20 21.49 2.12
C LEU A 368 -5.48 21.43 1.29
N GLU A 369 -6.62 21.15 1.93
CA GLU A 369 -7.92 21.23 1.27
C GLU A 369 -8.28 22.70 0.97
N GLY A 370 -8.41 23.02 -0.32
CA GLY A 370 -8.51 24.39 -0.82
C GLY A 370 -7.70 24.59 -2.11
N ASN A 371 -7.84 25.75 -2.77
CA ASN A 371 -7.16 26.06 -4.03
C ASN A 371 -7.34 24.96 -5.11
N GLY A 372 -8.58 24.52 -5.38
CA GLY A 372 -8.91 23.48 -6.37
C GLY A 372 -8.75 22.03 -5.88
N HIS A 373 -7.94 21.79 -4.84
CA HIS A 373 -7.54 20.43 -4.45
C HIS A 373 -8.53 19.78 -3.49
N GLY A 374 -9.37 18.87 -4.02
CA GLY A 374 -10.25 18.02 -3.23
C GLY A 374 -9.53 16.87 -2.51
N GLY A 375 -9.93 16.59 -1.26
CA GLY A 375 -9.39 15.47 -0.48
C GLY A 375 -7.98 15.70 0.09
N GLY A 376 -7.53 16.95 0.14
CA GLY A 376 -6.33 17.38 0.86
C GLY A 376 -6.47 17.23 2.39
N VAL A 377 -5.59 17.89 3.14
CA VAL A 377 -5.67 18.02 4.60
C VAL A 377 -6.94 18.79 4.95
N PRO A 378 -7.89 18.19 5.71
CA PRO A 378 -9.14 18.84 6.09
C PRO A 378 -8.91 20.16 6.83
N SER A 379 -9.77 21.16 6.59
CA SER A 379 -9.62 22.54 7.12
C SER A 379 -9.56 22.65 8.65
N MET A 380 -10.01 21.62 9.39
CA MET A 380 -9.90 21.52 10.85
C MET A 380 -8.48 21.21 11.35
N PHE A 381 -7.55 20.84 10.46
CA PHE A 381 -6.16 20.54 10.79
C PHE A 381 -5.21 21.55 10.14
N SER A 382 -4.13 21.88 10.84
CA SER A 382 -3.07 22.76 10.34
C SER A 382 -2.09 22.06 9.39
N SER A 383 -2.05 20.72 9.40
CA SER A 383 -1.13 19.91 8.60
C SER A 383 -1.55 18.43 8.55
N ALA A 384 -1.06 17.71 7.54
CA ALA A 384 -1.22 16.26 7.43
C ALA A 384 -0.65 15.49 8.63
N LYS A 385 0.34 16.06 9.35
CA LYS A 385 0.86 15.47 10.59
C LYS A 385 -0.19 15.46 11.70
N GLU A 386 -0.99 16.52 11.80
CA GLU A 386 -2.07 16.64 12.78
C GLU A 386 -3.25 15.71 12.42
N GLU A 387 -3.58 15.61 11.13
CA GLU A 387 -4.54 14.65 10.58
C GLU A 387 -4.13 13.19 10.87
N LEU A 388 -2.87 12.82 10.61
CA LEU A 388 -2.32 11.50 10.93
C LEU A 388 -2.37 11.20 12.44
N ALA A 389 -1.99 12.17 13.28
CA ALA A 389 -2.05 12.02 14.72
C ALA A 389 -3.49 11.82 15.23
N TYR A 390 -4.49 12.47 14.60
CA TYR A 390 -5.90 12.21 14.91
C TYR A 390 -6.31 10.76 14.60
N TYR A 391 -6.01 10.24 13.40
CA TYR A 391 -6.34 8.86 13.06
C TYR A 391 -5.62 7.84 13.95
N PHE A 392 -4.30 7.99 14.13
CA PHE A 392 -3.47 7.05 14.88
C PHE A 392 -3.68 7.10 16.39
N CYS A 393 -3.90 8.29 16.99
CA CYS A 393 -3.91 8.45 18.45
C CYS A 393 -5.27 8.75 19.06
N GLU A 394 -6.14 9.47 18.34
CA GLU A 394 -7.47 9.79 18.86
C GLU A 394 -8.49 8.73 18.49
N LEU A 395 -8.50 8.30 17.22
CA LEU A 395 -9.37 7.23 16.75
C LEU A 395 -8.78 5.82 16.90
N ASN A 396 -7.44 5.70 16.94
CA ASN A 396 -6.73 4.43 17.06
C ASN A 396 -6.99 3.48 15.86
N VAL A 397 -7.00 4.01 14.63
CA VAL A 397 -7.14 3.17 13.42
C VAL A 397 -5.91 2.27 13.22
N ASP A 398 -6.10 1.09 12.62
CA ASP A 398 -5.06 0.07 12.44
C ASP A 398 -4.01 0.45 11.39
N GLY A 399 -4.36 1.37 10.48
CA GLY A 399 -3.50 1.87 9.42
C GLY A 399 -4.15 2.97 8.61
N VAL A 400 -3.44 3.53 7.64
CA VAL A 400 -3.98 4.55 6.71
C VAL A 400 -3.43 4.35 5.30
N PHE A 401 -4.25 4.69 4.30
CA PHE A 401 -3.79 4.91 2.94
C PHE A 401 -3.20 6.31 2.83
N SER A 402 -1.91 6.41 2.50
CA SER A 402 -1.23 7.69 2.32
C SER A 402 -0.44 7.74 1.02
N GLU A 403 -0.40 8.92 0.41
CA GLU A 403 0.35 9.20 -0.81
C GLU A 403 1.78 9.73 -0.49
N ASN A 404 2.04 10.10 0.78
CA ASN A 404 3.35 10.50 1.32
C ASN A 404 3.77 9.57 2.47
N ILE A 405 4.47 8.50 2.10
CA ILE A 405 4.82 7.40 3.00
C ILE A 405 5.76 7.85 4.11
N GLY A 406 6.77 8.66 3.78
CA GLY A 406 7.77 9.13 4.73
C GLY A 406 7.15 9.95 5.87
N LEU A 407 6.16 10.80 5.58
CA LEU A 407 5.43 11.52 6.62
C LEU A 407 4.61 10.57 7.49
N ALA A 408 3.83 9.68 6.86
CA ALA A 408 2.98 8.73 7.59
C ALA A 408 3.81 7.79 8.51
N GLN A 409 4.93 7.26 8.03
CA GLN A 409 5.87 6.49 8.85
C GLN A 409 6.49 7.32 9.97
N THR A 410 6.83 8.59 9.72
CA THR A 410 7.35 9.48 10.77
C THR A 410 6.34 9.65 11.90
N VAL A 411 5.05 9.89 11.60
CA VAL A 411 4.02 10.04 12.64
C VAL A 411 3.71 8.72 13.34
N ALA A 412 3.65 7.60 12.61
CA ALA A 412 3.46 6.27 13.19
C ALA A 412 4.60 5.87 14.14
N ALA A 413 5.85 6.24 13.82
CA ALA A 413 7.04 5.96 14.62
C ALA A 413 7.25 6.93 15.80
N GLU A 414 6.84 8.20 15.68
CA GLU A 414 6.76 9.13 16.81
C GLU A 414 5.79 8.61 17.88
N GLY A 415 4.66 8.06 17.42
CA GLY A 415 3.61 7.53 18.27
C GLY A 415 2.86 8.59 19.07
N CYS A 416 1.97 8.14 19.94
CA CYS A 416 1.10 9.00 20.73
C CYS A 416 1.82 9.47 22.00
N GLY A 417 1.86 10.79 22.22
CA GLY A 417 2.56 11.38 23.36
C GLY A 417 2.02 10.91 24.72
N ASP A 418 2.89 10.29 25.53
CA ASP A 418 2.58 9.82 26.89
C ASP A 418 2.42 11.00 27.87
N ASP A 419 1.25 11.65 27.91
CA ASP A 419 0.87 12.55 29.02
C ASP A 419 0.33 11.79 30.25
N SER A 420 0.46 10.46 30.29
CA SER A 420 0.07 9.64 31.44
C SER A 420 1.00 8.46 31.82
N ALA A 421 2.18 8.32 31.19
CA ALA A 421 3.16 7.29 31.55
C ALA A 421 4.53 7.88 31.96
N SER A 422 5.15 7.24 32.97
CA SER A 422 6.43 7.66 33.58
C SER A 422 7.60 7.76 32.59
N PRO A 423 8.66 8.55 32.91
CA PRO A 423 9.73 8.86 31.97
C PRO A 423 10.41 7.59 31.46
N ARG A 424 10.47 7.44 30.13
CA ARG A 424 11.24 6.37 29.47
C ARG A 424 12.68 6.45 29.97
N VAL A 425 13.15 5.35 30.56
CA VAL A 425 14.50 5.22 31.08
C VAL A 425 15.48 5.40 29.91
N GLN A 426 16.23 6.50 29.91
CA GLN A 426 17.46 6.61 29.12
C GLN A 426 18.51 5.66 29.73
N GLU A 427 18.38 4.38 29.42
CA GLU A 427 19.46 3.43 29.69
C GLU A 427 20.56 3.69 28.66
N SER A 428 21.61 4.36 29.12
CA SER A 428 22.84 4.62 28.37
C SER A 428 23.63 3.32 28.21
N GLY A 429 23.10 2.41 27.39
CA GLY A 429 23.68 1.12 27.05
C GLY A 429 25.01 1.30 26.31
N LYS A 430 26.11 1.16 27.04
CA LYS A 430 27.47 1.17 26.49
C LYS A 430 27.61 0.11 25.40
N VAL A 431 28.06 0.52 24.22
CA VAL A 431 28.44 -0.39 23.13
C VAL A 431 29.58 -1.29 23.61
N CYS A 432 29.26 -2.55 23.90
CA CYS A 432 30.26 -3.58 24.16
C CYS A 432 30.81 -4.09 22.82
N MET A 433 31.96 -3.56 22.39
CA MET A 433 32.70 -4.16 21.27
C MET A 433 33.15 -5.58 21.64
N ALA A 434 32.50 -6.59 21.06
CA ALA A 434 33.00 -7.96 21.10
C ALA A 434 34.27 -8.08 20.23
N HIS A 435 35.43 -8.12 20.89
CA HIS A 435 36.70 -8.47 20.24
C HIS A 435 36.69 -9.94 19.79
N SER A 436 36.34 -10.22 18.52
CA SER A 436 36.71 -11.48 17.88
C SER A 436 38.13 -11.39 17.31
N ARG A 437 39.11 -11.84 18.10
CA ARG A 437 40.46 -12.09 17.60
C ARG A 437 40.42 -13.32 16.69
N ASN A 438 40.55 -13.14 15.38
CA ASN A 438 41.06 -14.16 14.46
C ASN A 438 41.70 -13.48 13.24
N ALA A 439 42.98 -13.11 13.40
CA ALA A 439 43.85 -12.80 12.27
C ALA A 439 44.47 -14.10 11.71
N TRP A 440 44.98 -14.01 10.48
CA TRP A 440 45.72 -15.06 9.74
C TRP A 440 44.87 -16.12 9.03
N LEU A 441 44.42 -15.79 7.80
CA LEU A 441 45.15 -16.24 6.60
C LEU A 441 44.73 -15.41 5.38
N LEU A 442 45.68 -14.64 4.84
CA LEU A 442 45.59 -13.99 3.53
C LEU A 442 46.27 -14.88 2.48
N GLY A 443 45.64 -15.00 1.31
CA GLY A 443 46.18 -15.63 0.11
C GLY A 443 45.34 -15.19 -1.08
N LEU A 444 45.39 -13.92 -1.48
CA LEU A 444 46.33 -13.43 -2.50
C LEU A 444 46.33 -14.29 -3.78
N SER A 445 45.50 -13.88 -4.74
CA SER A 445 45.85 -13.91 -6.16
C SER A 445 45.37 -12.59 -6.76
N PHE A 446 46.31 -11.85 -7.34
CA PHE A 446 46.20 -10.47 -7.77
C PHE A 446 46.16 -10.37 -9.31
N LEU A 447 45.84 -9.16 -9.79
CA LEU A 447 46.01 -8.66 -11.17
C LEU A 447 45.00 -9.17 -12.22
N ALA A 448 44.51 -8.36 -13.16
CA ALA A 448 44.94 -6.99 -13.53
C ALA A 448 43.83 -6.13 -14.18
N ILE A 449 43.78 -4.84 -13.77
CA ILE A 449 43.65 -3.60 -14.60
C ILE A 449 42.40 -3.45 -15.51
N GLY A 450 41.65 -2.33 -15.52
CA GLY A 450 41.69 -1.13 -14.67
C GLY A 450 41.19 0.18 -15.33
N ILE A 451 40.85 1.16 -14.46
CA ILE A 451 41.05 2.64 -14.57
C ILE A 451 40.02 3.45 -15.41
N PHE A 452 39.43 4.59 -14.97
CA PHE A 452 39.36 5.33 -13.68
C PHE A 452 38.02 6.16 -13.61
N VAL A 453 37.34 6.36 -12.46
CA VAL A 453 37.47 7.43 -11.42
C VAL A 453 37.09 8.86 -11.88
N GLY A 454 36.27 9.63 -11.15
CA GLY A 454 35.55 9.28 -9.91
C GLY A 454 34.93 10.47 -9.13
N SER A 455 34.48 10.18 -7.91
CA SER A 455 33.86 11.11 -6.98
C SER A 455 34.87 11.82 -6.07
N ILE A 456 34.57 13.05 -5.65
CA ILE A 456 35.14 13.64 -4.42
C ILE A 456 34.00 14.19 -3.57
N SER A 457 33.80 13.57 -2.40
CA SER A 457 33.03 14.14 -1.29
C SER A 457 34.01 14.68 -0.24
N THR A 458 33.75 15.88 0.28
CA THR A 458 34.46 16.40 1.47
C THR A 458 33.46 16.97 2.46
N CYS A 459 33.34 16.32 3.61
CA CYS A 459 32.68 16.89 4.78
C CYS A 459 33.61 17.92 5.45
N PHE A 460 33.05 19.00 5.97
CA PHE A 460 33.66 19.80 7.03
C PHE A 460 32.60 20.21 8.03
N VAL A 461 32.88 20.01 9.32
CA VAL A 461 32.06 20.47 10.45
C VAL A 461 32.92 21.42 11.27
N SER A 462 32.41 22.62 11.56
CA SER A 462 32.81 23.38 12.75
C SER A 462 31.77 24.45 13.09
N SER A 463 31.34 24.47 14.34
CA SER A 463 30.44 25.49 14.90
C SER A 463 31.18 26.81 15.14
N TYR A 464 30.50 27.95 14.97
CA TYR A 464 30.68 29.07 15.91
C TYR A 464 29.45 30.00 15.95
N ALA A 465 29.22 30.63 17.10
CA ALA A 465 27.99 31.34 17.41
C ALA A 465 28.08 32.88 17.25
N GLN A 466 26.90 33.50 17.06
CA GLN A 466 26.54 34.89 17.37
C GLN A 466 27.52 36.03 16.99
N ARG A 467 27.03 36.97 16.14
CA ARG A 467 26.72 38.34 16.59
C ARG A 467 25.91 39.18 15.58
N LYS A 468 25.14 40.10 16.18
CA LYS A 468 24.23 41.11 15.60
C LYS A 468 24.88 41.97 14.48
N GLY A 469 24.07 42.41 13.51
CA GLY A 469 24.40 43.54 12.64
C GLY A 469 23.37 43.80 11.55
N ALA A 470 22.44 44.74 11.78
CA ALA A 470 21.42 45.10 10.79
C ALA A 470 21.95 46.12 9.76
N ARG A 471 21.62 45.94 8.47
CA ARG A 471 21.24 47.07 7.62
C ARG A 471 20.48 46.67 6.34
N SER A 472 19.43 47.45 6.06
CA SER A 472 18.67 47.49 4.82
C SER A 472 19.55 47.79 3.60
N GLN A 473 19.23 47.14 2.46
CA GLN A 473 19.23 47.79 1.15
C GLN A 473 17.95 47.45 0.38
N ARG A 474 17.58 48.34 -0.55
CA ARG A 474 16.29 48.37 -1.27
C ARG A 474 16.31 47.56 -2.57
N SER A 475 15.09 47.14 -2.93
CA SER A 475 14.58 46.85 -4.27
C SER A 475 15.28 47.50 -5.47
N MET A 476 15.34 46.76 -6.58
CA MET A 476 15.22 47.31 -7.93
C MET A 476 14.39 46.33 -8.81
N PRO A 477 13.39 46.81 -9.57
CA PRO A 477 12.52 45.95 -10.40
C PRO A 477 12.97 45.90 -11.88
N LEU A 478 12.55 44.85 -12.59
CA LEU A 478 12.63 44.65 -14.04
C LEU A 478 11.49 43.68 -14.46
N PRO A 479 10.99 43.76 -15.70
CA PRO A 479 10.23 44.88 -16.25
C PRO A 479 8.81 44.45 -16.70
N GLU A 480 7.93 45.42 -16.96
CA GLU A 480 6.65 45.17 -17.64
C GLU A 480 6.89 44.64 -19.05
N LEU A 481 6.04 43.70 -19.48
CA LEU A 481 5.92 43.22 -20.84
C LEU A 481 4.47 43.45 -21.27
N ASP A 482 4.25 44.51 -22.04
CA ASP A 482 2.97 44.79 -22.69
C ASP A 482 2.71 43.70 -23.75
N LEU A 483 1.54 43.08 -23.66
CA LEU A 483 0.87 42.37 -24.75
C LEU A 483 -0.59 42.79 -24.70
N ASP A 484 -0.91 43.84 -25.45
CA ASP A 484 -2.28 44.22 -25.81
C ASP A 484 -2.82 43.28 -26.90
N GLU A 485 -4.13 43.41 -27.14
CA GLU A 485 -4.96 42.82 -28.21
C GLU A 485 -5.49 41.39 -27.97
N ASP A 486 -6.74 41.38 -27.48
CA ASP A 486 -7.92 40.72 -28.07
C ASP A 486 -7.88 39.20 -28.34
N ASP A 487 -8.74 38.44 -27.65
CA ASP A 487 -9.93 37.89 -28.29
C ASP A 487 -10.90 37.20 -27.29
N ASP A 488 -12.14 37.11 -27.76
CA ASP A 488 -13.39 36.74 -27.11
C ASP A 488 -13.53 35.33 -26.47
N GLU A 489 -14.46 35.28 -25.51
CA GLU A 489 -15.45 34.23 -25.19
C GLU A 489 -15.06 32.73 -24.97
N ASP A 490 -15.57 32.21 -23.85
CA ASP A 490 -16.18 30.88 -23.65
C ASP A 490 -15.60 29.63 -24.35
N GLU A 491 -15.00 28.73 -23.55
CA GLU A 491 -15.71 27.51 -23.11
C GLU A 491 -14.93 26.76 -22.02
N MET A 492 -15.65 26.30 -20.98
CA MET A 492 -15.14 25.37 -19.95
C MET A 492 -15.57 23.94 -20.29
N ILE A 493 -14.63 23.04 -20.58
CA ILE A 493 -14.73 21.58 -20.35
C ILE A 493 -13.36 21.05 -19.91
#